data_AF-A0A6J8E6A8-F1
#
_entry.id   AF-A0A6J8E6A8-F1
#
_cell.length_a   1.000
_cell.length_b   1.000
_cell.length_c   1.000
_cell.angle_alpha   90.00
_cell.angle_beta   90.00
_cell.angle_gamma   90.00
#
_symmetry.space_group_name_H-M   'P 1'
#
loop_
_entity.id
_entity.type
_entity.pdbx_description
1 polymer ?
#
loop_
_entity_poly.entity_id
_entity_poly.type
_entity_poly.pdbx_seq_one_letter_code
_entity_poly.pdbx_strand_id
1 'polypeptide(L)'
;MSAPMEYIAGELKVEISENIPEELDLTSPNLNPLKALYSENVYLPHKNPTTFNNLAEYENVVIKGNVTANRGRGRGKKVQKATRTTTIKPHAETEGVTTQESVENTARLLARRKKMNRNILTRMSEIDEGPLTILKKAVEKQHRIKVWTRSAVTWRGYCKAYLIAFDKHFNLVRTNCAEIG
;
A
#
# COMPACT_ATOMS: atom_id res chain seq x y z
N MET A 1 29.17 24.66 -13.26
CA MET A 1 29.10 23.97 -14.56
C MET A 1 28.94 22.49 -14.27
N SER A 2 27.77 21.95 -14.62
CA SER A 2 27.36 20.57 -14.39
C SER A 2 27.68 19.76 -15.65
N ALA A 3 28.40 18.64 -15.50
CA ALA A 3 28.52 17.65 -16.57
C ALA A 3 27.51 16.51 -16.31
N PRO A 4 26.78 16.02 -17.32
CA PRO A 4 25.82 14.93 -17.17
C PRO A 4 26.54 13.59 -17.06
N MET A 5 26.07 12.73 -16.15
CA MET A 5 26.59 11.37 -15.98
C MET A 5 25.92 10.47 -17.04
N GLU A 6 26.65 10.19 -18.11
CA GLU A 6 26.24 9.24 -19.14
C GLU A 6 26.16 7.82 -18.55
N TYR A 7 25.02 7.16 -18.75
CA TYR A 7 24.86 5.74 -18.49
C TYR A 7 25.59 4.98 -19.59
N ILE A 8 26.86 4.64 -19.33
CA ILE A 8 27.57 3.65 -20.13
C ILE A 8 27.07 2.28 -19.69
N ALA A 9 26.51 1.52 -20.63
CA ALA A 9 26.27 0.09 -20.50
C ALA A 9 27.62 -0.61 -20.31
N GLY A 10 28.11 -0.61 -19.06
CA GLY A 10 29.32 -1.30 -18.68
C GLY A 10 29.02 -2.79 -18.59
N GLU A 11 29.54 -3.55 -19.55
CA GLU A 11 29.77 -4.98 -19.38
C GLU A 11 30.53 -5.17 -18.06
N LEU A 12 29.85 -5.77 -17.08
CA LEU A 12 30.48 -6.16 -15.83
C LEU A 12 31.45 -7.30 -16.14
N LYS A 13 32.74 -6.97 -16.31
CA LYS A 13 33.81 -7.95 -16.22
C LYS A 13 33.74 -8.57 -14.82
N VAL A 14 33.23 -9.80 -14.77
CA VAL A 14 33.31 -10.67 -13.60
C VAL A 14 34.79 -10.99 -13.43
N GLU A 15 35.45 -10.33 -12.47
CA GLU A 15 36.75 -10.78 -11.98
C GLU A 15 36.52 -12.11 -11.27
N ILE A 16 36.72 -13.20 -12.02
CA ILE A 16 36.71 -14.57 -11.51
C ILE A 16 37.93 -14.68 -10.59
N SER A 17 37.72 -14.49 -9.29
CA SER A 17 38.72 -14.89 -8.29
C SER A 17 38.88 -16.41 -8.35
N GLU A 18 40.13 -16.84 -8.49
CA GLU A 18 40.53 -18.20 -8.81
C GLU A 18 39.95 -19.26 -7.83
N ASN A 19 39.30 -20.27 -8.43
CA ASN A 19 38.99 -21.59 -7.88
C ASN A 19 37.83 -21.70 -6.86
N ILE A 20 36.66 -21.19 -7.21
CA ILE A 20 35.40 -21.57 -6.54
C ILE A 20 34.90 -22.87 -7.19
N PRO A 21 34.57 -23.93 -6.42
CA PRO A 21 33.99 -25.13 -7.00
C PRO A 21 32.64 -24.81 -7.64
N GLU A 22 32.41 -25.27 -8.88
CA GLU A 22 31.17 -25.02 -9.64
C GLU A 22 29.89 -25.38 -8.88
N GLU A 23 29.97 -26.33 -7.95
CA GLU A 23 28.87 -26.76 -7.07
C GLU A 23 28.39 -25.69 -6.07
N LEU A 24 29.19 -24.64 -5.86
CA LEU A 24 28.97 -23.56 -4.88
C LEU A 24 28.75 -22.19 -5.56
N ASP A 25 28.77 -22.16 -6.89
CA ASP A 25 28.48 -20.99 -7.69
C ASP A 25 26.99 -20.94 -8.06
N LEU A 26 26.28 -19.93 -7.56
CA LEU A 26 24.86 -19.73 -7.83
C LEU A 26 24.53 -19.45 -9.30
N THR A 27 25.53 -19.09 -10.10
CA THR A 27 25.38 -18.82 -11.53
C THR A 27 25.75 -20.01 -12.42
N SER A 28 26.30 -21.08 -11.84
CA SER A 28 26.70 -22.29 -12.54
C SER A 28 25.52 -23.25 -12.79
N PRO A 29 25.46 -23.94 -13.94
CA PRO A 29 24.48 -24.99 -14.19
C PRO A 29 24.65 -26.23 -13.29
N ASN A 30 25.84 -26.43 -12.71
CA ASN A 30 26.19 -27.59 -11.87
C ASN A 30 26.03 -27.31 -10.36
N LEU A 31 25.26 -26.28 -9.99
CA LEU A 31 25.02 -25.90 -8.60
C LEU A 31 24.42 -27.06 -7.79
N ASN A 32 25.04 -27.37 -6.64
CA ASN A 32 24.47 -28.30 -5.67
C ASN A 32 23.77 -27.49 -4.56
N PRO A 33 22.43 -27.38 -4.56
CA PRO A 33 21.72 -26.48 -3.66
C PRO A 33 21.87 -26.88 -2.18
N LEU A 34 21.99 -28.18 -1.91
CA LEU A 34 22.14 -28.69 -0.55
C LEU A 34 23.53 -28.35 0.00
N LYS A 35 24.57 -28.53 -0.81
CA LYS A 35 25.94 -28.17 -0.42
C LYS A 35 26.10 -26.66 -0.27
N ALA A 36 25.52 -25.87 -1.16
CA ALA A 36 25.53 -24.41 -1.08
C ALA A 36 24.84 -23.91 0.19
N LEU A 37 23.68 -24.46 0.57
CA LEU A 37 22.93 -24.05 1.76
C LEU A 37 23.72 -24.26 3.07
N TYR A 38 24.52 -25.32 3.17
CA TYR A 38 25.29 -25.65 4.38
C TYR A 38 26.75 -25.19 4.33
N SER A 39 27.22 -24.65 3.21
CA SER A 39 28.58 -24.12 3.09
C SER A 39 28.67 -22.68 3.54
N GLU A 40 29.78 -22.30 4.19
CA GLU A 40 30.03 -20.93 4.61
C GLU A 40 30.49 -20.02 3.46
N ASN A 41 31.03 -20.60 2.38
CA ASN A 41 31.70 -19.89 1.29
C ASN A 41 30.96 -20.03 -0.06
N VAL A 42 29.70 -19.62 -0.10
CA VAL A 42 28.92 -19.57 -1.36
C VAL A 42 29.33 -18.34 -2.17
N TYR A 43 29.53 -18.51 -3.48
CA TYR A 43 29.76 -17.38 -4.36
C TYR A 43 28.45 -16.63 -4.63
N LEU A 44 28.40 -15.39 -4.17
CA LEU A 44 27.29 -14.47 -4.42
C LEU A 44 27.70 -13.51 -5.54
N PRO A 45 26.89 -13.37 -6.61
CA PRO A 45 27.16 -12.41 -7.70
C PRO A 45 27.30 -10.97 -7.23
N HIS A 46 26.68 -10.62 -6.10
CA HIS A 46 26.77 -9.30 -5.50
C HIS A 46 26.98 -9.41 -3.99
N LYS A 47 28.13 -8.93 -3.50
CA LYS A 47 28.55 -9.07 -2.09
C LYS A 47 27.61 -8.35 -1.11
N ASN A 48 27.07 -7.20 -1.50
CA ASN A 48 26.18 -6.37 -0.68
C ASN A 48 24.90 -6.03 -1.46
N PRO A 49 23.90 -6.93 -1.53
CA PRO A 49 22.65 -6.62 -2.21
C PRO A 49 21.88 -5.53 -1.45
N THR A 50 21.25 -4.61 -2.18
CA THR A 50 20.31 -3.65 -1.59
C THR A 50 19.12 -4.42 -1.02
N THR A 51 18.89 -4.30 0.29
CA THR A 51 17.74 -4.91 0.95
C THR A 51 16.53 -3.99 0.85
N PHE A 52 15.37 -4.58 0.58
CA PHE A 52 14.09 -3.88 0.54
C PHE A 52 13.20 -4.42 1.65
N ASN A 53 12.40 -3.58 2.29
CA ASN A 53 11.59 -3.99 3.44
C ASN A 53 10.37 -4.81 3.02
N ASN A 54 9.87 -4.62 1.80
CA ASN A 54 8.72 -5.33 1.27
C ASN A 54 8.79 -5.46 -0.26
N LEU A 55 7.97 -6.36 -0.80
CA LEU A 55 7.92 -6.62 -2.24
C LEU A 55 7.49 -5.39 -3.05
N ALA A 56 6.61 -4.55 -2.51
CA ALA A 56 6.17 -3.34 -3.18
C ALA A 56 7.32 -2.31 -3.34
N GLU A 57 8.23 -2.20 -2.37
CA GLU A 57 9.42 -1.37 -2.44
C GLU A 57 10.37 -1.87 -3.54
N TYR A 58 10.61 -3.19 -3.59
CA TYR A 58 11.39 -3.83 -4.64
C TYR A 58 10.79 -3.58 -6.04
N GLU A 59 9.50 -3.84 -6.22
CA GLU A 59 8.82 -3.64 -7.52
C GLU A 59 8.87 -2.18 -7.98
N ASN A 60 8.72 -1.23 -7.06
CA ASN A 60 8.77 0.18 -7.41
C ASN A 60 10.17 0.63 -7.85
N VAL A 61 11.23 0.07 -7.26
CA VAL A 61 12.61 0.41 -7.60
C VAL A 61 13.06 -0.31 -8.87
N VAL A 62 12.84 -1.63 -8.96
CA VAL A 62 13.35 -2.48 -10.05
C VAL A 62 12.48 -2.42 -11.29
N ILE A 63 11.15 -2.48 -11.15
CA ILE A 63 10.23 -2.53 -12.30
C ILE A 63 9.89 -1.12 -12.79
N LYS A 64 9.70 -0.18 -11.85
CA LYS A 64 9.21 1.18 -12.18
C LYS A 64 10.28 2.26 -12.20
N GLY A 65 11.54 1.93 -11.91
CA GLY A 65 12.67 2.86 -11.92
C GLY A 65 12.54 4.04 -10.95
N ASN A 66 11.59 3.98 -10.01
CA ASN A 66 11.33 5.09 -9.09
C ASN A 66 12.28 5.00 -7.90
N VAL A 67 13.49 5.54 -8.06
CA VAL A 67 14.42 5.76 -6.95
C VAL A 67 13.98 7.00 -6.16
N THR A 68 12.81 6.95 -5.53
CA THR A 68 12.58 7.82 -4.38
C THR A 68 13.34 7.22 -3.21
N ALA A 69 14.60 7.62 -3.10
CA ALA A 69 15.45 7.38 -1.95
C ALA A 69 14.78 8.00 -0.71
N ASN A 70 13.89 7.25 -0.06
CA ASN A 70 13.53 7.51 1.32
C ASN A 70 14.76 7.15 2.16
N ARG A 71 15.72 8.07 2.17
CA ARG A 71 16.74 8.15 3.21
C ARG A 71 16.00 8.28 4.54
N GLY A 72 15.82 7.15 5.20
CA GLY A 72 15.48 7.08 6.61
C GLY A 72 16.58 7.76 7.41
N ARG A 73 16.47 9.08 7.58
CA ARG A 73 17.14 9.83 8.64
C ARG A 73 16.04 10.41 9.52
N GLY A 74 16.16 10.09 10.80
CA GLY A 74 15.05 10.06 11.75
C GLY A 74 14.35 11.39 11.97
N ARG A 75 13.15 11.28 12.52
CA ARG A 75 12.57 12.38 13.29
C ARG A 75 11.63 11.82 14.34
N GLY A 76 12.18 11.69 15.55
CA GLY A 76 11.39 11.57 16.76
C GLY A 76 10.50 12.80 16.95
N LYS A 77 9.41 12.55 17.69
CA LYS A 77 8.54 13.50 18.40
C LYS A 77 8.00 14.68 17.58
N LYS A 78 6.67 14.69 17.43
CA LYS A 78 5.80 15.66 18.10
C LYS A 78 4.38 15.13 18.16
N VAL A 79 4.00 14.64 19.34
CA VAL A 79 2.62 14.59 19.82
C VAL A 79 2.16 16.04 19.92
N GLN A 80 1.16 16.45 19.13
CA GLN A 80 0.41 17.67 19.40
C GLN A 80 -1.05 17.31 19.61
N LYS A 81 -1.41 17.49 20.87
CA LYS A 81 -2.71 17.34 21.51
C LYS A 81 -3.71 18.28 20.81
N ALA A 82 -4.73 17.73 20.18
CA ALA A 82 -5.83 18.48 19.60
C ALA A 82 -6.75 18.96 20.73
N THR A 83 -6.65 20.25 21.10
CA THR A 83 -7.62 20.92 21.95
C THR A 83 -8.58 21.67 21.03
N ARG A 84 -9.86 21.26 21.04
CA ARG A 84 -10.97 21.90 20.34
C ARG A 84 -11.37 23.17 21.08
N THR A 85 -11.34 24.31 20.41
CA THR A 85 -12.15 25.47 20.80
C THR A 85 -12.71 26.13 19.55
N THR A 86 -14.03 26.14 19.52
CA THR A 86 -14.92 26.81 18.57
C THR A 86 -14.99 28.30 18.87
N THR A 87 -14.71 29.16 17.88
CA THR A 87 -15.22 30.53 17.84
C THR A 87 -15.37 30.99 16.40
N ILE A 88 -16.48 31.67 16.14
CA ILE A 88 -17.08 32.02 14.86
C ILE A 88 -17.00 33.56 14.68
N LYS A 89 -16.77 34.02 13.43
CA LYS A 89 -17.04 35.35 12.79
C LYS A 89 -16.04 36.53 12.99
N PRO A 90 -16.07 37.61 12.15
CA PRO A 90 -16.49 37.77 10.74
C PRO A 90 -15.54 38.65 9.85
N HIS A 91 -15.96 38.87 8.59
CA HIS A 91 -15.47 39.75 7.49
C HIS A 91 -14.74 41.06 7.81
N ALA A 92 -13.71 41.39 7.00
CA ALA A 92 -13.51 42.72 6.37
C ALA A 92 -12.46 42.64 5.23
N GLU A 93 -12.73 43.38 4.17
CA GLU A 93 -11.99 43.47 2.91
C GLU A 93 -10.82 44.45 3.01
N THR A 94 -9.67 44.17 2.38
CA THR A 94 -8.79 45.21 1.81
C THR A 94 -7.94 44.64 0.68
N GLU A 95 -7.80 45.45 -0.35
CA GLU A 95 -7.33 45.16 -1.70
C GLU A 95 -5.81 44.96 -1.83
N GLY A 96 -5.43 44.23 -2.89
CA GLY A 96 -4.33 44.62 -3.78
C GLY A 96 -2.89 44.27 -3.38
N VAL A 97 -2.41 43.09 -3.76
CA VAL A 97 -1.05 42.92 -4.32
C VAL A 97 -1.06 41.80 -5.36
N THR A 98 -0.75 42.19 -6.60
CA THR A 98 -0.49 41.33 -7.74
C THR A 98 0.77 40.48 -7.47
N THR A 99 0.62 39.17 -7.31
CA THR A 99 1.75 38.22 -7.44
C THR A 99 1.31 37.09 -8.35
N GLN A 100 1.75 37.20 -9.60
CA GLN A 100 1.53 36.25 -10.68
C GLN A 100 2.38 34.98 -10.46
N GLU A 101 2.12 34.22 -9.41
CA GLU A 101 2.80 32.92 -9.14
C GLU A 101 1.84 31.86 -8.55
N SER A 102 0.52 32.03 -8.70
CA SER A 102 -0.48 31.19 -8.03
C SER A 102 -1.22 30.18 -8.92
N VAL A 103 -1.00 30.19 -10.24
CA VAL A 103 -1.78 29.33 -11.17
C VAL A 103 -1.19 27.91 -11.26
N GLU A 104 0.13 27.76 -11.23
CA GLU A 104 0.77 26.43 -11.35
C GLU A 104 0.71 25.63 -10.02
N ASN A 105 0.80 26.33 -8.89
CA ASN A 105 0.75 25.69 -7.57
C ASN A 105 -0.65 25.21 -7.19
N THR A 106 -1.71 25.90 -7.63
CA THR A 106 -3.09 25.44 -7.44
C THR A 106 -3.38 24.19 -8.26
N ALA A 107 -2.93 24.12 -9.51
CA ALA A 107 -3.05 22.92 -10.35
C ALA A 107 -2.35 21.70 -9.74
N ARG A 108 -1.15 21.86 -9.14
CA ARG A 108 -0.41 20.78 -8.47
C ARG A 108 -1.09 20.31 -7.17
N LEU A 109 -1.68 21.22 -6.39
CA LEU A 109 -2.47 20.88 -5.20
C LEU A 109 -3.80 20.20 -5.54
N LEU A 110 -4.45 20.60 -6.63
CA LEU A 110 -5.65 19.95 -7.18
C LEU A 110 -5.34 18.57 -7.77
N ALA A 111 -4.21 18.42 -8.49
CA ALA A 111 -3.77 17.16 -9.06
C ALA A 111 -3.43 16.12 -7.97
N ARG A 112 -2.80 16.53 -6.86
CA ARG A 112 -2.51 15.66 -5.71
C ARG A 112 -3.80 15.21 -4.98
N ARG A 113 -4.88 15.99 -5.06
CA ARG A 113 -6.21 15.64 -4.53
C ARG A 113 -7.03 14.73 -5.43
N LYS A 114 -6.56 14.44 -6.66
CA LYS A 114 -7.20 13.48 -7.57
C LYS A 114 -6.85 12.02 -7.26
N LYS A 115 -6.23 11.74 -6.12
CA LYS A 115 -6.33 10.39 -5.52
C LYS A 115 -7.80 10.19 -5.18
N MET A 116 -8.50 9.45 -6.03
CA MET A 116 -9.87 9.01 -5.84
C MET A 116 -10.09 8.72 -4.35
N ASN A 117 -11.02 9.43 -3.72
CA ASN A 117 -11.29 9.28 -2.29
C ASN A 117 -11.77 7.84 -2.07
N ARG A 118 -10.83 6.93 -1.73
CA ARG A 118 -11.10 5.52 -1.50
C ARG A 118 -11.87 5.38 -0.20
N ASN A 119 -13.19 5.47 -0.28
CA ASN A 119 -14.10 5.27 0.83
C ASN A 119 -14.78 3.89 0.70
N ILE A 120 -15.57 3.52 1.70
CA ILE A 120 -16.24 2.21 1.72
C ILE A 120 -17.25 2.12 0.57
N LEU A 121 -17.95 3.20 0.24
CA LEU A 121 -18.96 3.21 -0.82
C LEU A 121 -18.32 2.99 -2.20
N THR A 122 -17.21 3.68 -2.50
CA THR A 122 -16.47 3.48 -3.76
C THR A 122 -15.93 2.06 -3.85
N ARG A 123 -15.43 1.50 -2.73
CA ARG A 123 -14.98 0.11 -2.71
C ARG A 123 -16.13 -0.88 -2.91
N MET A 124 -17.29 -0.65 -2.31
CA MET A 124 -18.45 -1.51 -2.50
C MET A 124 -18.92 -1.52 -3.96
N SER A 125 -18.88 -0.37 -4.64
CA SER A 125 -19.25 -0.29 -6.06
C SER A 125 -18.24 -0.98 -6.98
N GLU A 126 -16.96 -0.98 -6.63
CA GLU A 126 -15.87 -1.61 -7.40
C GLU A 126 -15.85 -3.16 -7.30
N ILE A 127 -16.66 -3.77 -6.43
CA ILE A 127 -16.68 -5.23 -6.27
C ILE A 127 -17.54 -5.86 -7.36
N ASP A 128 -16.91 -6.49 -8.33
CA ASP A 128 -17.60 -7.16 -9.43
C ASP A 128 -17.47 -8.69 -9.41
N GLU A 129 -16.52 -9.22 -8.61
CA GLU A 129 -16.22 -10.65 -8.55
C GLU A 129 -16.13 -11.21 -7.12
N GLY A 130 -16.34 -12.51 -6.99
CA GLY A 130 -16.18 -13.24 -5.73
C GLY A 130 -17.39 -13.18 -4.79
N PRO A 131 -17.26 -13.70 -3.56
CA PRO A 131 -18.38 -13.90 -2.63
C PRO A 131 -19.00 -12.59 -2.13
N LEU A 132 -18.24 -11.49 -2.12
CA LEU A 132 -18.72 -10.17 -1.69
C LEU A 132 -19.74 -9.56 -2.66
N THR A 133 -19.81 -10.03 -3.91
CA THR A 133 -20.83 -9.60 -4.88
C THR A 133 -22.25 -9.92 -4.43
N ILE A 134 -22.44 -10.98 -3.63
CA ILE A 134 -23.73 -11.34 -3.06
C ILE A 134 -24.18 -10.26 -2.05
N LEU A 135 -23.24 -9.74 -1.27
CA LEU A 135 -23.52 -8.63 -0.34
C LEU A 135 -23.79 -7.33 -1.11
N LYS A 136 -23.05 -7.05 -2.20
CA LYS A 136 -23.33 -5.92 -3.11
C LYS A 136 -24.77 -5.99 -3.63
N LYS A 137 -25.18 -7.14 -4.18
CA LYS A 137 -26.56 -7.37 -4.65
C LYS A 137 -27.60 -7.21 -3.53
N ALA A 138 -27.29 -7.65 -2.31
CA ALA A 138 -28.19 -7.50 -1.18
C ALA A 138 -28.40 -6.03 -0.77
N VAL A 139 -27.36 -5.20 -0.86
CA VAL A 139 -27.46 -3.74 -0.66
C VAL A 139 -28.27 -3.10 -1.78
N GLU A 140 -27.90 -3.34 -3.04
CA GLU A 140 -28.53 -2.73 -4.22
C GLU A 140 -30.03 -3.03 -4.31
N LYS A 141 -30.41 -4.30 -4.06
CA LYS A 141 -31.79 -4.76 -4.13
C LYS A 141 -32.51 -4.71 -2.78
N GLN A 142 -31.90 -4.12 -1.75
CA GLN A 142 -32.43 -4.03 -0.39
C GLN A 142 -33.01 -5.36 0.12
N HIS A 143 -32.27 -6.45 -0.02
CA HIS A 143 -32.71 -7.77 0.46
C HIS A 143 -32.58 -7.89 1.98
N ARG A 144 -33.54 -8.59 2.60
CA ARG A 144 -33.38 -9.05 3.99
C ARG A 144 -32.35 -10.18 4.02
N ILE A 145 -31.31 -9.99 4.81
CA ILE A 145 -30.27 -10.98 5.06
C ILE A 145 -30.48 -11.64 6.41
N LYS A 146 -30.06 -12.91 6.54
CA LYS A 146 -29.99 -13.65 7.80
C LYS A 146 -28.51 -13.89 8.14
N VAL A 147 -27.99 -13.15 9.11
CA VAL A 147 -26.59 -13.24 9.55
C VAL A 147 -26.50 -14.13 10.77
N TRP A 148 -25.87 -15.28 10.64
CA TRP A 148 -25.57 -16.17 11.76
C TRP A 148 -24.38 -15.63 12.56
N THR A 149 -24.52 -15.64 13.87
CA THR A 149 -23.49 -15.18 14.81
C THR A 149 -22.99 -16.36 15.64
N ARG A 150 -21.69 -16.36 15.91
CA ARG A 150 -21.00 -17.42 16.67
C ARG A 150 -20.57 -16.88 18.02
N SER A 151 -20.69 -17.72 19.04
CA SER A 151 -19.97 -17.60 20.30
C SER A 151 -18.57 -18.22 20.13
N ALA A 152 -17.79 -18.29 21.22
CA ALA A 152 -16.46 -18.89 21.21
C ALA A 152 -16.48 -20.37 20.78
N VAL A 153 -17.50 -21.13 21.21
CA VAL A 153 -17.60 -22.58 20.99
C VAL A 153 -18.87 -22.99 20.21
N THR A 154 -19.94 -22.22 20.34
CA THR A 154 -21.26 -22.57 19.79
C THR A 154 -21.80 -21.51 18.84
N TRP A 155 -22.90 -21.78 18.16
CA TRP A 155 -23.67 -20.72 17.51
C TRP A 155 -24.42 -19.93 18.57
N ARG A 156 -24.34 -18.60 18.49
CA ARG A 156 -25.01 -17.69 19.43
C ARG A 156 -26.45 -17.44 19.02
N GLY A 157 -26.73 -17.47 17.72
CA GLY A 157 -28.02 -17.07 17.16
C GLY A 157 -27.87 -16.43 15.78
N TYR A 158 -28.87 -15.67 15.35
CA TYR A 158 -28.82 -14.94 14.08
C TYR A 158 -29.56 -13.61 14.16
N CYS A 159 -29.18 -12.65 13.31
CA CYS A 159 -29.96 -11.43 13.07
C CYS A 159 -30.55 -11.43 11.65
N LYS A 160 -31.84 -11.08 11.55
CA LYS A 160 -32.49 -10.73 10.28
C LYS A 160 -32.50 -9.22 10.12
N ALA A 161 -31.91 -8.68 9.06
CA ALA A 161 -31.83 -7.23 8.82
C ALA A 161 -31.74 -6.89 7.34
N TYR A 162 -31.91 -5.62 6.99
CA TYR A 162 -31.50 -5.09 5.68
C TYR A 162 -30.04 -4.64 5.74
N LEU A 163 -29.27 -4.93 4.68
CA LEU A 163 -27.87 -4.53 4.60
C LEU A 163 -27.75 -3.14 3.96
N ILE A 164 -27.02 -2.23 4.62
CA ILE A 164 -26.77 -0.86 4.11
C ILE A 164 -25.37 -0.77 3.52
N ALA A 165 -24.38 -1.27 4.25
CA ALA A 165 -22.98 -1.22 3.84
C ALA A 165 -22.23 -2.44 4.36
N PHE A 166 -21.14 -2.78 3.68
CA PHE A 166 -20.22 -3.84 4.09
C PHE A 166 -18.79 -3.48 3.69
N ASP A 167 -17.82 -4.17 4.28
CA ASP A 167 -16.41 -4.07 3.90
C ASP A 167 -15.81 -5.46 3.68
N LYS A 168 -14.58 -5.52 3.15
CA LYS A 168 -13.82 -6.74 2.82
C LYS A 168 -13.64 -7.71 4.01
N HIS A 169 -13.79 -7.22 5.23
CA HIS A 169 -13.68 -7.99 6.46
C HIS A 169 -15.01 -8.58 6.95
N PHE A 170 -16.08 -8.51 6.16
CA PHE A 170 -17.45 -8.89 6.57
C PHE A 170 -17.97 -8.09 7.77
N ASN A 171 -17.47 -6.88 7.98
CA ASN A 171 -18.11 -5.89 8.84
C ASN A 171 -19.38 -5.40 8.13
N LEU A 172 -20.53 -5.50 8.79
CA LEU A 172 -21.84 -5.22 8.18
C LEU A 172 -22.55 -4.09 8.92
N VAL A 173 -22.96 -3.06 8.18
CA VAL A 173 -23.89 -2.03 8.64
C VAL A 173 -25.30 -2.45 8.26
N ARG A 174 -26.17 -2.57 9.27
CA ARG A 174 -27.51 -3.17 9.14
C ARG A 174 -28.58 -2.20 9.66
N THR A 175 -29.76 -2.22 9.05
CA THR A 175 -30.95 -1.51 9.55
C THR A 175 -32.12 -2.48 9.79
N ASN A 176 -33.02 -2.11 10.69
CA ASN A 176 -34.19 -2.91 11.08
C ASN A 176 -33.77 -4.35 11.45
N CYS A 177 -32.81 -4.47 12.38
CA CYS A 177 -32.29 -5.77 12.83
C CYS A 177 -33.20 -6.35 13.92
N ALA A 178 -33.65 -7.58 13.69
CA ALA A 178 -34.23 -8.45 14.70
C ALA A 178 -33.22 -9.55 15.03
N GLU A 179 -32.70 -9.55 16.25
CA GLU A 179 -31.78 -10.57 16.78
C GLU A 179 -32.56 -11.69 17.46
N ILE A 180 -32.19 -12.94 17.15
CA ILE A 180 -32.72 -14.15 17.78
C ILE A 180 -31.54 -14.98 18.27
N GLY A 181 -31.47 -15.17 19.58
CA GLY A 181 -30.51 -16.01 20.29
C GLY A 181 -30.99 -17.45 20.45
#